data_AF-A0A639AKK8-F1
#
_entry.id   AF-A0A639AKK8-F1
#
_cell.length_a   1.000
_cell.length_b   1.000
_cell.length_c   1.000
_cell.angle_alpha   90.00
_cell.angle_beta   90.00
_cell.angle_gamma   90.00
#
_symmetry.space_group_name_H-M   'P 1'
#
loop_
_entity.id
_entity.type
_entity.pdbx_description
1 polymer ?
#
loop_
_entity_poly.entity_id
_entity_poly.type
_entity_poly.pdbx_seq_one_letter_code
_entity_poly.pdbx_strand_id
1 'polypeptide(L)'
;MKRNKSVLTAPLLGLILPLASQGAATPTEINVDFTATVIETTCNFIIDTAVSPAVKENTRNSQYTLTIPNVSLDKIISEDPAAQSNFTLKTDNCSPGISAISTKITSSAGRTGNLINNSLSNSTAATNIGMGFKRQSDSGNNFITPDNATTITWSSDERSAGLPLTVALRIVNSSGTTSTGEFESTATFNFTYN
;
A
#
# COMPACT_ATOMS: atom_id res chain seq x y z
N MET A 1 10.32 77.36 -80.74
CA MET A 1 9.60 76.09 -80.49
C MET A 1 10.56 74.92 -80.75
N LYS A 2 10.71 74.01 -79.76
CA LYS A 2 11.30 72.64 -79.75
C LYS A 2 12.17 72.26 -80.97
N ARG A 3 13.53 72.24 -80.93
CA ARG A 3 14.50 71.38 -80.21
C ARG A 3 14.10 69.89 -80.14
N ASN A 4 14.93 68.90 -80.45
CA ASN A 4 16.15 68.72 -81.24
C ASN A 4 16.42 67.19 -81.23
N LYS A 5 16.78 66.65 -82.38
CA LYS A 5 17.70 65.54 -82.70
C LYS A 5 17.94 64.36 -81.71
N SER A 6 17.68 63.18 -82.26
CA SER A 6 18.58 62.03 -82.46
C SER A 6 19.50 61.54 -81.33
N VAL A 7 19.46 60.23 -81.09
CA VAL A 7 20.54 59.24 -81.31
C VAL A 7 20.30 58.06 -80.34
N LEU A 8 20.17 56.85 -80.89
CA LEU A 8 20.08 55.60 -80.15
C LEU A 8 21.51 55.04 -79.97
N THR A 9 22.01 54.99 -78.73
CA THR A 9 23.26 54.32 -78.36
C THR A 9 22.94 53.23 -77.33
N ALA A 10 23.28 51.99 -77.66
CA ALA A 10 23.21 50.85 -76.74
C ALA A 10 24.61 50.49 -76.24
N PRO A 11 24.84 50.45 -74.91
CA PRO A 11 25.94 49.71 -74.32
C PRO A 11 25.39 48.51 -73.53
N LEU A 12 25.81 47.29 -73.86
CA LEU A 12 25.61 46.14 -72.99
C LEU A 12 26.87 45.97 -72.12
N LEU A 13 26.74 46.35 -70.84
CA LEU A 13 27.73 46.13 -69.78
C LEU A 13 27.67 44.66 -69.32
N GLY A 14 28.82 44.01 -69.16
CA GLY A 14 28.93 42.71 -68.48
C GLY A 14 28.79 42.82 -66.96
N LEU A 15 28.18 41.82 -66.32
CA LEU A 15 28.20 41.65 -64.87
C LEU A 15 28.56 40.20 -64.49
N ILE A 16 29.35 40.13 -63.42
CA ILE A 16 30.06 39.00 -62.83
C ILE A 16 29.11 38.16 -61.95
N LEU A 17 29.30 36.84 -61.93
CA LEU A 17 28.57 35.89 -61.07
C LEU A 17 28.89 36.09 -59.58
N PRO A 18 27.94 35.80 -58.67
CA PRO A 18 28.26 35.24 -57.36
C PRO A 18 27.89 33.75 -57.30
N LEU A 19 28.89 32.90 -57.00
CA LEU A 19 28.66 31.55 -56.50
C LEU A 19 27.90 31.64 -55.18
N ALA A 20 26.67 31.13 -55.12
CA ALA A 20 25.99 30.90 -53.87
C ALA A 20 26.63 29.70 -53.16
N SER A 21 27.60 29.97 -52.28
CA SER A 21 28.01 28.99 -51.26
C SER A 21 26.91 28.93 -50.19
N GLN A 22 25.90 28.08 -50.40
CA GLN A 22 24.95 27.79 -49.35
C GLN A 22 25.62 26.73 -48.46
N GLY A 23 26.22 27.21 -47.37
CA GLY A 23 26.95 26.39 -46.41
C GLY A 23 26.11 25.23 -45.92
N ALA A 24 26.72 24.05 -45.85
CA ALA A 24 26.12 22.89 -45.22
C ALA A 24 25.80 23.25 -43.77
N ALA A 25 24.52 23.17 -43.39
CA ALA A 25 24.11 23.28 -42.00
C ALA A 25 24.70 22.09 -41.24
N THR A 26 25.71 22.34 -40.41
CA THR A 26 26.23 21.35 -39.48
C THR A 26 25.18 21.14 -38.38
N PRO A 27 24.78 19.91 -38.04
CA PRO A 27 23.94 19.67 -36.87
C PRO A 27 24.68 20.19 -35.64
N THR A 28 24.07 21.13 -34.91
CA THR A 28 24.58 21.52 -33.59
C THR A 28 24.26 20.38 -32.63
N GLU A 29 25.26 19.60 -32.24
CA GLU A 29 25.12 18.56 -31.23
C GLU A 29 24.60 19.13 -29.91
N ILE A 30 23.63 18.43 -29.31
CA ILE A 30 23.14 18.70 -27.96
C ILE A 30 23.52 17.48 -27.13
N ASN A 31 24.50 17.65 -26.25
CA ASN A 31 24.86 16.63 -25.27
C ASN A 31 24.10 16.90 -23.98
N VAL A 32 23.44 15.85 -23.47
CA VAL A 32 22.66 15.91 -22.23
C VAL A 32 23.23 14.87 -21.28
N ASP A 33 23.79 15.34 -20.17
CA ASP A 33 24.30 14.47 -19.11
C ASP A 33 23.18 14.18 -18.12
N PHE A 34 22.83 12.90 -17.97
CA PHE A 34 21.86 12.44 -16.97
C PHE A 34 22.61 11.84 -15.79
N THR A 35 22.43 12.45 -14.62
CA THR A 35 22.87 11.88 -13.35
C THR A 35 21.63 11.45 -12.57
N ALA A 36 21.56 10.18 -12.19
CA ALA A 36 20.52 9.65 -11.32
C ALA A 36 21.15 8.86 -10.16
N THR A 37 20.60 9.04 -8.97
CA THR A 37 20.94 8.21 -7.80
C THR A 37 19.88 7.11 -7.70
N VAL A 38 20.32 5.85 -7.80
CA VAL A 38 19.46 4.69 -7.57
C VAL A 38 19.50 4.37 -6.08
N ILE A 39 18.36 4.49 -5.40
CA ILE A 39 18.18 4.08 -4.01
C ILE A 39 17.27 2.85 -3.95
N GLU A 40 17.46 2.00 -2.95
CA GLU A 40 16.55 0.90 -2.66
C GLU A 40 15.25 1.46 -2.07
N THR A 41 14.09 1.09 -2.64
CA THR A 41 12.79 1.48 -2.10
C THR A 41 12.63 0.84 -0.72
N THR A 42 12.51 1.66 0.32
CA THR A 42 12.22 1.21 1.69
C THR A 42 10.91 1.78 2.18
N CYS A 43 10.22 1.06 3.07
CA CYS A 43 8.97 1.51 3.68
C CYS A 43 8.78 0.81 5.03
N ASN A 44 8.52 1.57 6.09
CA ASN A 44 8.16 1.02 7.38
C ASN A 44 6.66 0.80 7.43
N PHE A 45 6.24 -0.22 8.18
CA PHE A 45 4.83 -0.51 8.42
C PHE A 45 4.57 -0.44 9.92
N ILE A 46 3.59 0.38 10.30
CA ILE A 46 3.22 0.66 11.68
C ILE A 46 1.71 0.44 11.88
N ILE A 47 1.27 0.36 13.13
CA ILE A 47 -0.14 0.60 13.47
C ILE A 47 -0.28 2.03 13.97
N ASP A 48 -1.25 2.77 13.44
CA ASP A 48 -1.57 4.10 13.95
C ASP A 48 -2.28 3.98 15.30
N THR A 49 -1.51 4.05 16.38
CA THR A 49 -2.01 3.93 17.76
C THR A 49 -2.86 5.12 18.19
N ALA A 50 -2.76 6.28 17.53
CA ALA A 50 -3.59 7.45 17.85
C ALA A 50 -5.07 7.22 17.48
N VAL A 51 -5.33 6.42 16.44
CA VAL A 51 -6.67 6.04 16.01
C VAL A 51 -7.03 4.58 16.30
N SER A 52 -6.13 3.84 16.95
CA SER A 52 -6.29 2.43 17.32
C SER A 52 -6.14 2.25 18.84
N PRO A 53 -7.10 2.70 19.66
CA PRO A 53 -6.95 2.76 21.12
C PRO A 53 -6.80 1.40 21.80
N ALA A 54 -7.21 0.33 21.12
CA ALA A 54 -7.01 -1.04 21.55
C ALA A 54 -5.58 -1.57 21.33
N VAL A 55 -4.73 -0.81 20.62
CA VAL A 55 -3.39 -1.23 20.23
C VAL A 55 -2.34 -0.47 21.02
N LYS A 56 -1.39 -1.20 21.58
CA LYS A 56 -0.19 -0.67 22.23
C LYS A 56 1.05 -1.14 21.48
N GLU A 57 1.99 -0.23 21.27
CA GLU A 57 3.33 -0.60 20.79
C GLU A 57 4.14 -1.16 21.96
N ASN A 58 4.70 -2.36 21.80
CA ASN A 58 5.44 -3.04 22.86
C ASN A 58 6.92 -2.63 22.88
N THR A 59 7.52 -2.46 21.70
CA THR A 59 8.93 -2.10 21.48
C THR A 59 9.08 -1.37 20.14
N ARG A 60 10.21 -0.67 19.90
CA ARG A 60 10.53 0.00 18.61
C ARG A 60 10.70 -0.95 17.40
N ASN A 61 10.37 -2.25 17.54
CA ASN A 61 10.61 -3.29 16.55
C ASN A 61 9.33 -3.74 15.82
N SER A 62 8.35 -2.85 15.62
CA SER A 62 7.08 -3.15 14.94
C SER A 62 6.26 -4.27 15.61
N GLN A 63 6.40 -4.43 16.93
CA GLN A 63 5.59 -5.38 17.70
C GLN A 63 4.50 -4.63 18.44
N TYR A 64 3.27 -5.06 18.21
CA TYR A 64 2.07 -4.45 18.76
C TYR A 64 1.25 -5.47 19.52
N THR A 65 0.69 -5.06 20.66
CA THR A 65 -0.37 -5.80 21.36
C THR A 65 -1.71 -5.16 21.03
N LEU A 66 -2.62 -5.93 20.45
CA LEU A 66 -4.02 -5.53 20.32
C LEU A 66 -4.82 -6.22 21.42
N THR A 67 -5.49 -5.43 22.25
CA THR A 67 -6.37 -5.92 23.31
C THR A 67 -7.83 -5.69 22.93
N ILE A 68 -8.56 -6.77 22.67
CA ILE A 68 -10.02 -6.73 22.73
C ILE A 68 -10.40 -6.76 24.21
N PRO A 69 -11.18 -5.79 24.73
CA PRO A 69 -11.61 -5.80 26.13
C PRO A 69 -12.33 -7.10 26.51
N ASN A 70 -12.40 -7.39 27.80
CA ASN A 70 -13.15 -8.53 28.30
C ASN A 70 -14.57 -8.52 27.73
N VAL A 71 -14.91 -9.58 27.00
CA VAL A 71 -16.19 -9.73 26.30
C VAL A 71 -16.85 -11.03 26.75
N SER A 72 -18.17 -10.99 26.92
CA SER A 72 -18.94 -12.15 27.34
C SER A 72 -19.20 -13.09 26.16
N LEU A 73 -19.41 -14.37 26.46
CA LEU A 73 -19.56 -15.41 25.43
C LEU A 73 -20.81 -15.18 24.56
N ASP A 74 -21.90 -14.66 25.12
CA ASP A 74 -23.11 -14.33 24.36
C ASP A 74 -22.83 -13.31 23.25
N LYS A 75 -21.93 -12.35 23.50
CA LYS A 75 -21.52 -11.32 22.53
C LYS A 75 -20.67 -11.90 21.41
N ILE A 76 -19.84 -12.89 21.71
CA ILE A 76 -19.10 -13.63 20.67
C ILE A 76 -20.06 -14.46 19.82
N ILE A 77 -21.03 -15.13 20.44
CA ILE A 77 -22.05 -15.95 19.74
C ILE A 77 -22.95 -15.09 18.86
N SER A 78 -23.37 -13.92 19.35
CA SER A 78 -24.23 -12.99 18.60
C SER A 78 -23.46 -12.07 17.66
N GLU A 79 -22.15 -12.27 17.51
CA GLU A 79 -21.26 -11.46 16.65
C GLU A 79 -21.29 -9.96 16.97
N ASP A 80 -21.53 -9.61 18.22
CA ASP A 80 -21.71 -8.24 18.69
C ASP A 80 -20.45 -7.39 18.41
N PRO A 81 -20.60 -6.10 18.07
CA PRO A 81 -19.46 -5.18 17.94
C PRO A 81 -18.53 -5.15 19.15
N ALA A 82 -19.01 -5.45 20.37
CA ALA A 82 -18.18 -5.55 21.57
C ALA A 82 -17.13 -6.67 21.50
N ALA A 83 -17.33 -7.69 20.66
CA ALA A 83 -16.37 -8.77 20.41
C ALA A 83 -15.38 -8.43 19.27
N GLN A 84 -15.27 -7.15 18.91
CA GLN A 84 -14.47 -6.66 17.80
C GLN A 84 -13.65 -5.44 18.23
N SER A 85 -12.58 -5.17 17.51
CA SER A 85 -11.83 -3.93 17.63
C SER A 85 -11.28 -3.49 16.28
N ASN A 86 -11.22 -2.18 16.07
CA ASN A 86 -10.64 -1.62 14.87
C ASN A 86 -9.19 -1.19 15.11
N PHE A 87 -8.39 -1.26 14.06
CA PHE A 87 -7.04 -0.70 14.02
C PHE A 87 -6.70 -0.34 12.57
N THR A 88 -5.71 0.55 12.39
CA THR A 88 -5.28 0.95 11.05
C THR A 88 -3.80 0.64 10.86
N LEU A 89 -3.47 -0.17 9.84
CA LEU A 89 -2.10 -0.35 9.39
C LEU A 89 -1.70 0.84 8.52
N LYS A 90 -0.55 1.44 8.79
CA LYS A 90 0.00 2.56 8.03
C LYS A 90 1.39 2.28 7.53
N THR A 91 1.71 2.95 6.45
CA THR A 91 3.07 3.15 5.98
C THR A 91 3.71 4.32 6.73
N ASP A 92 5.01 4.23 6.96
CA ASP A 92 5.81 5.31 7.55
C ASP A 92 7.20 5.34 6.91
N ASN A 93 7.79 6.53 6.79
CA ASN A 93 9.14 6.72 6.24
C ASN A 93 9.40 5.97 4.91
N CYS A 94 8.42 6.04 3.99
CA CYS A 94 8.50 5.34 2.72
C CYS A 94 9.19 6.15 1.63
N SER A 95 10.01 5.47 0.85
CA SER A 95 10.67 6.07 -0.32
C SER A 95 9.63 6.57 -1.33
N PRO A 96 9.89 7.70 -2.02
CA PRO A 96 9.00 8.18 -3.07
C PRO A 96 8.79 7.13 -4.15
N GLY A 97 7.58 7.05 -4.70
CA GLY A 97 7.28 6.21 -5.86
C GLY A 97 6.66 4.84 -5.57
N ILE A 98 6.39 4.49 -4.30
CA ILE A 98 5.64 3.26 -3.99
C ILE A 98 4.26 3.32 -4.65
N SER A 99 4.09 2.47 -5.65
CA SER A 99 2.95 2.38 -6.53
C SER A 99 2.00 1.25 -6.13
N ALA A 100 2.51 0.23 -5.42
CA ALA A 100 1.74 -0.90 -4.96
C ALA A 100 2.19 -1.34 -3.56
N ILE A 101 1.22 -1.71 -2.72
CA ILE A 101 1.44 -2.38 -1.45
C ILE A 101 0.47 -3.54 -1.37
N SER A 102 0.97 -4.68 -0.91
CA SER A 102 0.17 -5.85 -0.62
C SER A 102 0.56 -6.45 0.72
N THR A 103 -0.40 -7.10 1.36
CA THR A 103 -0.22 -7.73 2.67
C THR A 103 -0.76 -9.14 2.66
N LYS A 104 -0.05 -10.05 3.32
CA LYS A 104 -0.49 -11.41 3.62
C LYS A 104 -0.44 -11.64 5.12
N ILE A 105 -1.36 -12.43 5.66
CA ILE A 105 -1.41 -12.73 7.10
C ILE A 105 -0.96 -14.16 7.32
N THR A 106 -0.16 -14.37 8.37
CA THR A 106 0.18 -15.71 8.89
C THR A 106 -0.12 -15.81 10.37
N SER A 107 -0.27 -17.04 10.85
CA SER A 107 -0.47 -17.35 12.26
C SER A 107 0.54 -18.37 12.76
N SER A 108 1.05 -18.18 13.98
CA SER A 108 1.87 -19.17 14.68
C SER A 108 1.04 -20.24 15.39
N ALA A 109 -0.20 -19.94 15.78
CA ALA A 109 -1.10 -20.85 16.52
C ALA A 109 -1.91 -21.79 15.61
N GLY A 110 -1.71 -21.69 14.29
CA GLY A 110 -2.54 -22.35 13.30
C GLY A 110 -3.91 -21.67 13.11
N ARG A 111 -4.72 -22.22 12.21
CA ARG A 111 -6.02 -21.66 11.85
C ARG A 111 -7.08 -22.73 11.68
N THR A 112 -8.33 -22.32 11.83
CA THR A 112 -9.50 -23.09 11.41
C THR A 112 -10.36 -22.21 10.51
N GLY A 113 -10.48 -22.60 9.23
CA GLY A 113 -11.03 -21.70 8.23
C GLY A 113 -10.24 -20.39 8.18
N ASN A 114 -10.92 -19.25 8.33
CA ASN A 114 -10.31 -17.92 8.27
C ASN A 114 -9.98 -17.35 9.66
N LEU A 115 -10.12 -18.16 10.72
CA LEU A 115 -9.89 -17.75 12.10
C LEU A 115 -8.58 -18.34 12.60
N ILE A 116 -7.76 -17.49 13.23
CA ILE A 116 -6.58 -17.89 13.99
C ILE A 116 -7.02 -18.54 15.30
N ASN A 117 -6.43 -19.68 15.64
CA ASN A 117 -6.76 -20.40 16.87
C ASN A 117 -6.13 -19.72 18.11
N ASN A 118 -6.68 -20.01 19.29
CA ASN A 118 -6.07 -19.67 20.57
C ASN A 118 -4.73 -20.42 20.71
N SER A 119 -3.65 -19.71 21.05
CA SER A 119 -2.34 -20.30 21.30
C SER A 119 -2.24 -20.93 22.69
N LEU A 120 -3.14 -20.56 23.62
CA LEU A 120 -3.18 -21.11 24.96
C LEU A 120 -3.79 -22.52 24.95
N SER A 121 -3.15 -23.45 25.66
CA SER A 121 -3.61 -24.84 25.82
C SER A 121 -3.75 -25.26 27.29
N ASN A 122 -3.71 -24.30 28.21
CA ASN A 122 -3.82 -24.52 29.65
C ASN A 122 -5.29 -24.53 30.10
N SER A 123 -5.54 -24.73 31.40
CA SER A 123 -6.91 -24.77 31.95
C SER A 123 -7.63 -23.43 31.98
N THR A 124 -6.94 -22.31 31.74
CA THR A 124 -7.54 -20.97 31.67
C THR A 124 -7.96 -20.61 30.26
N ALA A 125 -7.50 -21.34 29.24
CA ALA A 125 -7.76 -21.05 27.84
C ALA A 125 -9.25 -21.17 27.47
N ALA A 126 -9.75 -20.17 26.74
CA ALA A 126 -11.03 -20.28 26.06
C ALA A 126 -10.96 -21.37 24.98
N THR A 127 -12.00 -22.19 24.90
CA THR A 127 -12.10 -23.26 23.89
C THR A 127 -13.06 -22.86 22.79
N ASN A 128 -12.77 -23.29 21.55
CA ASN A 128 -13.61 -23.06 20.38
C ASN A 128 -13.80 -21.57 20.01
N ILE A 129 -12.90 -20.70 20.47
CA ILE A 129 -12.82 -19.29 20.09
C ILE A 129 -11.62 -19.08 19.16
N GLY A 130 -11.80 -18.25 18.15
CA GLY A 130 -10.76 -17.88 17.19
C GLY A 130 -10.85 -16.41 16.82
N MET A 131 -9.79 -15.91 16.22
CA MET A 131 -9.62 -14.50 15.88
C MET A 131 -9.56 -14.31 14.36
N GLY A 132 -10.44 -13.49 13.81
CA GLY A 132 -10.47 -13.15 12.38
C GLY A 132 -10.09 -11.69 12.14
N PHE A 133 -9.52 -11.41 10.97
CA PHE A 133 -9.27 -10.05 10.48
C PHE A 133 -10.07 -9.80 9.22
N LYS A 134 -10.64 -8.61 9.07
CA LYS A 134 -11.34 -8.18 7.85
C LYS A 134 -11.08 -6.70 7.59
N ARG A 135 -11.36 -6.20 6.38
CA ARG A 135 -11.40 -4.74 6.21
C ARG A 135 -12.53 -4.17 7.05
N GLN A 136 -12.33 -2.98 7.59
CA GLN A 136 -13.37 -2.31 8.36
C GLN A 136 -14.63 -2.03 7.51
N SER A 137 -14.47 -1.86 6.19
CA SER A 137 -15.57 -1.73 5.24
C SER A 137 -16.38 -3.00 5.03
N ASP A 138 -15.83 -4.17 5.37
CA ASP A 138 -16.47 -5.45 5.12
C ASP A 138 -17.49 -5.78 6.21
N SER A 139 -18.71 -6.14 5.80
CA SER A 139 -19.76 -6.58 6.71
C SER A 139 -19.58 -8.04 7.14
N GLY A 140 -20.22 -8.42 8.26
CA GLY A 140 -20.25 -9.79 8.74
C GLY A 140 -18.87 -10.38 9.01
N ASN A 141 -18.71 -11.68 8.69
CA ASN A 141 -17.53 -12.49 8.94
C ASN A 141 -16.70 -12.74 7.68
N ASN A 142 -16.60 -11.74 6.80
CA ASN A 142 -15.74 -11.78 5.61
C ASN A 142 -14.25 -11.67 5.99
N PHE A 143 -13.75 -12.65 6.76
CA PHE A 143 -12.40 -12.64 7.28
C PHE A 143 -11.40 -13.07 6.22
N ILE A 144 -10.24 -12.41 6.23
CA ILE A 144 -9.07 -12.74 5.44
C ILE A 144 -8.46 -14.03 5.98
N THR A 145 -8.10 -14.94 5.07
CA THR A 145 -7.45 -16.20 5.44
C THR A 145 -5.99 -15.96 5.88
N PRO A 146 -5.58 -16.38 7.08
CA PRO A 146 -4.21 -16.21 7.57
C PRO A 146 -3.31 -17.38 7.14
N ASP A 147 -3.06 -17.51 5.83
CA ASP A 147 -2.40 -18.67 5.20
C ASP A 147 -1.08 -18.37 4.47
N ASN A 148 -0.55 -17.14 4.56
CA ASN A 148 0.58 -16.66 3.75
C ASN A 148 0.40 -16.73 2.22
N ALA A 149 -0.81 -16.96 1.73
CA ALA A 149 -1.11 -17.12 0.31
C ALA A 149 -2.09 -16.04 -0.15
N THR A 150 -3.15 -15.82 0.62
CA THR A 150 -4.19 -14.83 0.36
C THR A 150 -3.61 -13.42 0.45
N THR A 151 -3.67 -12.71 -0.67
CA THR A 151 -3.12 -11.35 -0.81
C THR A 151 -4.20 -10.30 -0.64
N ILE A 152 -3.94 -9.33 0.23
CA ILE A 152 -4.70 -8.09 0.38
C ILE A 152 -3.95 -7.00 -0.40
N THR A 153 -4.49 -6.55 -1.52
CA THR A 153 -3.94 -5.39 -2.23
C THR A 153 -4.51 -4.10 -1.64
N TRP A 154 -3.65 -3.13 -1.36
CA TRP A 154 -4.03 -1.82 -0.86
C TRP A 154 -4.43 -0.93 -2.03
N SER A 155 -5.56 -0.23 -1.88
CA SER A 155 -5.98 0.84 -2.79
C SER A 155 -5.02 2.05 -2.74
N SER A 156 -5.18 3.00 -3.65
CA SER A 156 -4.46 4.29 -3.59
C SER A 156 -4.66 4.98 -2.25
N ASP A 157 -5.90 5.01 -1.79
CA ASP A 157 -6.28 5.75 -0.58
C ASP A 157 -5.74 5.05 0.65
N GLU A 158 -5.79 3.71 0.70
CA GLU A 158 -5.19 2.93 1.81
C GLU A 158 -3.67 3.08 1.85
N ARG A 159 -2.98 3.23 0.70
CA ARG A 159 -1.52 3.51 0.70
C ARG A 159 -1.18 4.88 1.26
N SER A 160 -2.08 5.85 1.17
CA SER A 160 -1.87 7.21 1.68
C SER A 160 -2.38 7.40 3.11
N ALA A 161 -3.54 6.84 3.44
CA ALA A 161 -4.23 7.04 4.70
C ALA A 161 -4.11 5.85 5.67
N GLY A 162 -3.67 4.69 5.20
CA GLY A 162 -3.63 3.42 5.94
C GLY A 162 -4.77 2.47 5.56
N LEU A 163 -4.52 1.17 5.78
CA LEU A 163 -5.50 0.09 5.63
C LEU A 163 -6.29 -0.10 6.93
N PRO A 164 -7.58 0.28 6.97
CA PRO A 164 -8.41 0.10 8.15
C PRO A 164 -8.89 -1.36 8.25
N LEU A 165 -8.63 -1.98 9.39
CA LEU A 165 -8.96 -3.37 9.68
C LEU A 165 -9.80 -3.49 10.94
N THR A 166 -10.61 -4.53 10.96
CA THR A 166 -11.30 -5.00 12.16
C THR A 166 -10.77 -6.37 12.52
N VAL A 167 -10.42 -6.56 13.78
CA VAL A 167 -10.19 -7.86 14.39
C VAL A 167 -11.44 -8.26 15.18
N ALA A 168 -11.78 -9.55 15.18
CA ALA A 168 -12.98 -10.06 15.82
C ALA A 168 -12.75 -11.44 16.46
N LEU A 169 -13.30 -11.65 17.65
CA LEU A 169 -13.42 -12.98 18.26
C LEU A 169 -14.70 -13.68 17.77
N ARG A 170 -14.58 -14.94 17.37
CA ARG A 170 -15.68 -15.75 16.83
C ARG A 170 -15.59 -17.20 17.27
N ILE A 171 -16.75 -17.87 17.27
CA ILE A 171 -16.83 -19.33 17.43
C ILE A 171 -16.18 -19.99 16.20
N VAL A 172 -15.27 -20.91 16.45
CA VAL A 172 -14.52 -21.61 15.39
C VAL A 172 -15.33 -22.73 14.77
N ASN A 173 -16.05 -23.49 15.60
CA ASN A 173 -16.91 -24.58 15.18
C ASN A 173 -18.23 -24.53 15.96
N SER A 174 -19.34 -24.24 15.29
CA SER A 174 -20.65 -24.12 15.95
C SER A 174 -21.15 -25.41 16.62
N SER A 175 -20.58 -26.58 16.30
CA SER A 175 -20.93 -27.86 16.92
C SER A 175 -19.98 -28.30 18.03
N GLY A 176 -18.90 -27.55 18.29
CA GLY A 176 -17.93 -27.85 19.36
C GLY A 176 -18.38 -27.30 20.71
N THR A 177 -17.92 -27.91 21.81
CA THR A 177 -18.09 -27.35 23.15
C THR A 177 -17.29 -26.05 23.25
N THR A 178 -17.97 -24.94 23.54
CA THR A 178 -17.36 -23.63 23.75
C THR A 178 -17.28 -23.31 25.23
N SER A 179 -16.14 -22.80 25.69
CA SER A 179 -15.95 -22.32 27.05
C SER A 179 -15.33 -20.93 27.07
N THR A 180 -15.69 -20.14 28.09
CA THR A 180 -15.01 -18.88 28.41
C THR A 180 -13.60 -19.14 28.93
N GLY A 181 -12.72 -18.16 28.77
CA GLY A 181 -11.36 -18.21 29.27
C GLY A 181 -10.49 -17.13 28.62
N GLU A 182 -9.19 -17.25 28.83
CA GLU A 182 -8.17 -16.41 28.22
C GLU A 182 -8.01 -16.77 26.74
N PHE A 183 -7.79 -15.74 25.91
CA PHE A 183 -7.45 -15.90 24.51
C PHE A 183 -6.16 -15.15 24.23
N GLU A 184 -5.19 -15.85 23.67
CA GLU A 184 -3.97 -15.25 23.14
C GLU A 184 -3.72 -15.81 21.75
N SER A 185 -3.15 -14.99 20.86
CA SER A 185 -2.61 -15.49 19.61
C SER A 185 -1.66 -14.48 18.98
N THR A 186 -0.95 -14.90 17.94
CA THR A 186 -0.07 -14.03 17.16
C THR A 186 -0.42 -14.13 15.68
N ALA A 187 -0.56 -12.96 15.07
CA ALA A 187 -0.69 -12.80 13.63
C ALA A 187 0.51 -12.00 13.10
N THR A 188 1.10 -12.44 12.00
CA THR A 188 2.18 -11.72 11.32
C THR A 188 1.67 -11.19 9.99
N PHE A 189 1.78 -9.88 9.80
CA PHE A 189 1.46 -9.20 8.55
C PHE A 189 2.74 -9.10 7.71
N ASN A 190 2.74 -9.76 6.56
CA ASN A 190 3.86 -9.83 5.63
C ASN A 190 3.58 -8.87 4.48
N PHE A 191 4.42 -7.85 4.33
CA PHE A 191 4.24 -6.79 3.34
C PHE A 191 5.10 -7.02 2.10
N THR A 192 4.58 -6.64 0.94
CA THR A 192 5.33 -6.56 -0.31
C THR A 192 4.95 -5.27 -1.00
N TYR A 193 5.93 -4.53 -1.50
CA TYR A 193 5.74 -3.21 -2.09
C TYR A 193 6.66 -3.00 -3.30
N ASN A 194 6.19 -2.19 -4.25
CA ASN A 194 6.91 -1.79 -5.47
C ASN A 194 6.71 -0.31 -5.77
#